data_AF-A0A1A5P7L6-F1
#
_entry.id   AF-A0A1A5P7L6-F1
#
_cell.length_a   1.000
_cell.length_b   1.000
_cell.length_c   1.000
_cell.angle_alpha   90.00
_cell.angle_beta   90.00
_cell.angle_gamma   90.00
#
_symmetry.space_group_name_H-M   'P 1'
#
loop_
_entity.id
_entity.type
_entity.pdbx_description
1 polymer ?
#
loop_
_entity_poly.entity_id
_entity_poly.type
_entity_poly.pdbx_seq_one_letter_code
_entity_poly.pdbx_strand_id
1 'polypeptide(L)'
;MSTYFHFRAVPPPALRNSPVWLLRLFEDDWETVRERIGRHREEVLDKGYLDHAFLYAGALPPHTPDGPSAHVVLGGRPVSPPGPGRPPFLLLTAAQAGRVAGFLRTADFDALWRRARDRILPRHADPDVARQTHGVFAAAHRDLTAFYTRTAQQREAVVKWLLP
;
A
#
# COMPACT_ATOMS: atom_id res chain seq x y z
N MET A 1 -1.73 -7.78 19.09
CA MET A 1 -1.00 -8.05 17.83
C MET A 1 -1.37 -6.93 16.89
N SER A 2 -0.36 -6.26 16.31
CA SER A 2 -0.58 -5.10 15.46
C SER A 2 -0.53 -5.57 14.02
N THR A 3 -1.63 -5.38 13.30
CA THR A 3 -1.73 -5.77 11.89
C THR A 3 -1.12 -4.69 11.01
N TYR A 4 -0.26 -5.11 10.08
CA TYR A 4 0.43 -4.23 9.15
C TYR A 4 0.17 -4.64 7.70
N PHE A 5 0.05 -3.67 6.82
CA PHE A 5 -0.07 -3.89 5.39
C PHE A 5 1.27 -3.59 4.72
N HIS A 6 1.99 -4.65 4.35
CA HIS A 6 3.36 -4.58 3.88
C HIS A 6 3.39 -4.61 2.35
N PHE A 7 4.19 -3.72 1.76
CA PHE A 7 4.46 -3.62 0.34
C PHE A 7 5.92 -3.95 0.08
N ARG A 8 6.19 -4.73 -0.96
CA ARG A 8 7.55 -5.05 -1.37
C ARG A 8 7.72 -4.97 -2.88
N ALA A 9 8.75 -4.25 -3.30
CA ALA A 9 9.18 -4.19 -4.69
C ALA A 9 10.02 -5.42 -5.03
N VAL A 10 9.68 -6.09 -6.12
CA VAL A 10 10.28 -7.38 -6.54
C VAL A 10 10.68 -7.30 -8.02
N PRO A 11 11.95 -7.56 -8.36
CA PRO A 11 12.36 -7.70 -9.75
C PRO A 11 11.52 -8.76 -10.50
N PRO A 12 11.05 -8.51 -11.73
CA PRO A 12 10.22 -9.47 -12.45
C PRO A 12 10.85 -10.87 -12.59
N PRO A 13 12.17 -11.04 -12.82
CA PRO A 13 12.80 -12.35 -12.86
C PRO A 13 12.78 -13.10 -11.51
N ALA A 14 12.68 -12.36 -10.39
CA ALA A 14 12.60 -12.93 -9.06
C ALA A 14 11.15 -13.27 -8.67
N LEU A 15 10.14 -12.70 -9.35
CA LEU A 15 8.74 -12.93 -9.04
C LEU A 15 8.33 -14.35 -9.43
N ARG A 16 8.19 -15.23 -8.43
CA ARG A 16 7.66 -16.58 -8.63
C ARG A 16 6.17 -16.60 -8.30
N ASN A 17 5.37 -17.28 -9.14
CA ASN A 17 3.94 -17.50 -8.89
C ASN A 17 3.66 -18.56 -7.79
N SER A 18 4.64 -18.93 -6.96
CA SER A 18 4.46 -19.91 -5.89
C SER A 18 4.03 -19.20 -4.61
N PRO A 19 2.85 -19.53 -4.05
CA PRO A 19 2.41 -18.96 -2.79
C PRO A 19 3.36 -19.25 -1.61
N VAL A 20 4.07 -20.38 -1.62
CA VAL A 20 5.09 -20.71 -0.60
C VAL A 20 6.31 -19.79 -0.72
N TRP A 21 6.71 -19.44 -1.95
CA TRP A 21 7.79 -18.48 -2.16
C TRP A 21 7.38 -17.07 -1.71
N LEU A 22 6.12 -16.67 -1.97
CA LEU A 22 5.59 -15.39 -1.51
C LEU A 22 5.51 -15.30 0.02
N LEU A 23 5.31 -16.41 0.74
CA LEU A 23 5.40 -16.41 2.21
C LEU A 23 6.81 -16.05 2.69
N ARG A 24 7.83 -16.71 2.13
CA ARG A 24 9.24 -16.45 2.48
C ARG A 24 9.68 -15.02 2.18
N LEU A 25 9.03 -14.38 1.21
CA LEU A 25 9.23 -12.97 0.88
C LEU A 25 8.85 -12.02 2.04
N PHE A 26 8.15 -12.46 3.08
CA PHE A 26 7.78 -11.61 4.21
C PHE A 26 8.27 -12.18 5.56
N GLU A 27 9.20 -13.14 5.53
CA GLU A 27 9.81 -13.76 6.72
C GLU A 27 11.10 -13.04 7.17
N ASP A 28 11.52 -11.99 6.47
CA ASP A 28 12.69 -11.20 6.84
C ASP A 28 12.50 -10.50 8.21
N ASP A 29 13.59 -10.33 8.96
CA ASP A 29 13.58 -9.63 10.24
C ASP A 29 13.30 -8.12 10.09
N TRP A 30 12.91 -7.48 11.19
CA TRP A 30 12.51 -6.07 11.17
C TRP A 30 13.67 -5.10 10.87
N GLU A 31 14.92 -5.44 11.16
CA GLU A 31 16.07 -4.59 10.82
C GLU A 31 16.28 -4.57 9.31
N THR A 32 16.21 -5.76 8.69
CA THR A 32 16.24 -5.92 7.23
C THR A 32 15.09 -5.16 6.55
N VAL A 33 13.87 -5.24 7.08
CA VAL A 33 12.72 -4.48 6.56
C VAL A 33 12.96 -2.97 6.66
N ARG A 34 13.45 -2.48 7.81
CA ARG A 34 13.75 -1.06 8.01
C ARG A 34 14.80 -0.53 7.04
N GLU A 35 15.85 -1.30 6.77
CA GLU A 35 16.87 -0.93 5.78
C GLU A 35 16.25 -0.77 4.38
N ARG A 36 15.31 -1.64 4.01
CA ARG A 36 14.65 -1.60 2.70
C ARG A 36 13.61 -0.49 2.59
N ILE A 37 12.91 -0.16 3.68
CA ILE A 37 12.05 1.03 3.77
C ILE A 37 12.90 2.29 3.53
N GLY A 38 14.07 2.39 4.18
CA GLY A 38 15.01 3.51 3.96
C GLY A 38 15.53 3.63 2.52
N ARG A 39 15.41 2.57 1.71
CA ARG A 39 15.76 2.55 0.28
C ARG A 39 14.54 2.61 -0.66
N HIS A 40 13.34 2.81 -0.11
CA HIS A 40 12.07 2.81 -0.84
C HIS A 40 11.84 1.52 -1.66
N ARG A 41 12.30 0.39 -1.12
CA ARG A 41 12.08 -0.95 -1.70
C ARG A 41 10.99 -1.74 -0.97
N GLU A 42 10.63 -1.29 0.21
CA GLU A 42 9.51 -1.78 1.02
C GLU A 42 8.77 -0.56 1.60
N GLU A 43 7.50 -0.75 1.94
CA GLU A 43 6.67 0.26 2.60
C GLU A 43 5.70 -0.46 3.53
N VAL A 44 5.35 0.13 4.68
CA VAL A 44 4.47 -0.51 5.65
C VAL A 44 3.41 0.49 6.11
N LEU A 45 2.15 0.14 5.87
CA LEU A 45 1.02 0.85 6.48
C LEU A 45 0.58 0.13 7.76
N ASP A 46 0.14 0.91 8.73
CA ASP A 46 -0.39 0.37 9.98
C ASP A 46 -1.83 -0.15 9.81
N LYS A 47 -2.50 -0.41 10.93
CA LYS A 47 -3.90 -0.86 10.99
C LYS A 47 -4.88 0.06 10.25
N GLY A 48 -4.52 1.32 10.00
CA GLY A 48 -5.30 2.29 9.23
C GLY A 48 -5.22 2.10 7.71
N TYR A 49 -4.59 1.02 7.20
CA TYR A 49 -4.45 0.77 5.76
C TYR A 49 -5.77 0.83 4.98
N LEU A 50 -6.91 0.50 5.60
CA LEU A 50 -8.23 0.64 4.97
C LEU A 50 -8.60 2.10 4.72
N ASP A 51 -8.27 2.99 5.64
CA ASP A 51 -8.49 4.43 5.47
C ASP A 51 -7.54 4.99 4.39
N HIS A 52 -6.31 4.47 4.31
CA HIS A 52 -5.41 4.78 3.18
C HIS A 52 -5.99 4.27 1.86
N ALA A 53 -6.56 3.07 1.81
CA ALA A 53 -7.20 2.55 0.60
C ALA A 53 -8.39 3.43 0.18
N PHE A 54 -9.21 3.85 1.15
CA PHE A 54 -10.34 4.74 0.92
C PHE A 54 -9.90 6.13 0.44
N LEU A 55 -8.82 6.68 1.00
CA LEU A 55 -8.26 7.98 0.58
C LEU A 55 -8.04 8.05 -0.94
N TYR A 56 -7.47 6.99 -1.52
CA TYR A 56 -7.14 6.97 -2.95
C TYR A 56 -8.32 6.57 -3.82
N ALA A 57 -9.05 5.51 -3.43
CA ALA A 57 -10.05 4.92 -4.29
C ALA A 57 -11.46 5.51 -4.10
N GLY A 58 -11.71 6.23 -3.00
CA GLY A 58 -13.04 6.72 -2.62
C GLY A 58 -14.05 5.63 -2.26
N ALA A 59 -13.62 4.36 -2.25
CA ALA A 59 -14.45 3.19 -1.97
C ALA A 59 -13.59 2.02 -1.46
N LEU A 60 -14.21 1.11 -0.71
CA LEU A 60 -13.58 -0.13 -0.27
C LEU A 60 -14.14 -1.33 -1.04
N PRO A 61 -13.42 -2.46 -1.08
CA PRO A 61 -13.91 -3.68 -1.71
C PRO A 61 -15.27 -4.11 -1.14
N PRO A 62 -16.17 -4.69 -1.97
CA PRO A 62 -15.99 -5.04 -3.38
C PRO A 62 -16.27 -3.89 -4.36
N HIS A 63 -16.58 -2.68 -3.89
CA HIS A 63 -17.04 -1.57 -4.72
C HIS A 63 -15.92 -0.67 -5.25
N THR A 64 -14.67 -1.07 -5.09
CA THR A 64 -13.52 -0.28 -5.55
C THR A 64 -13.43 -0.30 -7.09
N PRO A 65 -13.42 0.85 -7.76
CA PRO A 65 -13.26 0.89 -9.22
C PRO A 65 -11.88 0.36 -9.61
N ASP A 66 -11.77 -0.38 -10.72
CA ASP A 66 -10.46 -0.81 -11.21
C ASP A 66 -9.65 0.41 -11.69
N GLY A 67 -8.34 0.40 -11.43
CA GLY A 67 -7.45 1.46 -11.87
C GLY A 67 -6.32 1.81 -10.89
N PRO A 68 -5.49 2.80 -11.26
CA PRO A 68 -4.29 3.17 -10.50
C PRO A 68 -4.57 3.60 -9.05
N SER A 69 -5.70 4.26 -8.80
CA SER A 69 -6.10 4.70 -7.46
C SER A 69 -6.43 3.52 -6.53
N ALA A 70 -7.18 2.53 -7.02
CA ALA A 70 -7.47 1.30 -6.29
C ALA A 70 -6.23 0.44 -6.08
N HIS A 71 -5.34 0.43 -7.06
CA HIS A 71 -4.07 -0.26 -6.99
C HIS A 71 -3.07 0.34 -6.00
N VAL A 72 -3.31 1.50 -5.37
CA VAL A 72 -2.36 2.04 -4.38
C VAL A 72 -2.21 1.10 -3.19
N VAL A 73 -3.33 0.69 -2.57
CA VAL A 73 -3.32 -0.17 -1.37
C VAL A 73 -3.88 -1.56 -1.70
N LEU A 74 -5.20 -1.68 -1.90
CA LEU A 74 -5.91 -2.96 -1.97
C LEU A 74 -6.06 -3.59 -3.36
N GLY A 75 -5.57 -2.93 -4.39
CA GLY A 75 -5.71 -3.43 -5.75
C GLY A 75 -4.53 -4.28 -6.23
N GLY A 76 -4.79 -5.09 -7.26
CA GLY A 76 -3.86 -6.06 -7.85
C GLY A 76 -4.49 -7.44 -7.99
N ARG A 77 -3.73 -8.38 -8.58
CA ARG A 77 -4.18 -9.76 -8.72
C ARG A 77 -4.01 -10.50 -7.38
N PRO A 78 -5.07 -11.10 -6.82
CA PRO A 78 -4.94 -11.89 -5.59
C PRO A 78 -4.23 -13.22 -5.84
N VAL A 79 -3.40 -13.65 -4.90
CA VAL A 79 -2.81 -15.01 -4.83
C VAL A 79 -2.97 -15.53 -3.41
N SER A 80 -3.67 -16.65 -3.25
CA SER A 80 -3.95 -17.22 -1.92
C SER A 80 -2.76 -18.03 -1.40
N PRO A 81 -2.23 -17.74 -0.19
CA PRO A 81 -1.27 -18.61 0.49
C PRO A 81 -1.92 -19.96 0.86
N PRO A 82 -1.11 -21.03 1.05
CA PRO A 82 -1.60 -22.28 1.60
C PRO A 82 -1.99 -22.10 3.07
N GLY A 83 -3.03 -22.84 3.50
CA GLY A 83 -3.52 -22.85 4.87
C GLY A 83 -4.80 -22.05 5.08
N PRO A 84 -5.61 -22.41 6.10
CA PRO A 84 -6.91 -21.79 6.33
C PRO A 84 -6.77 -20.34 6.86
N GLY A 85 -7.66 -19.46 6.40
CA GLY A 85 -7.87 -18.13 6.98
C GLY A 85 -6.79 -17.09 6.72
N ARG A 86 -5.77 -17.39 5.91
CA ARG A 86 -4.71 -16.42 5.59
C ARG A 86 -5.17 -15.41 4.53
N PRO A 87 -4.87 -14.11 4.68
CA PRO A 87 -5.22 -13.11 3.68
C PRO A 87 -4.44 -13.34 2.38
N PRO A 88 -5.02 -13.05 1.20
CA PRO A 88 -4.33 -13.20 -0.07
C PRO A 88 -3.19 -12.18 -0.20
N PHE A 89 -2.16 -12.55 -0.95
CA PHE A 89 -1.20 -11.59 -1.49
C PHE A 89 -1.86 -10.79 -2.60
N LEU A 90 -1.51 -9.52 -2.75
CA LEU A 90 -1.93 -8.69 -3.88
C LEU A 90 -0.73 -8.36 -4.76
N LEU A 91 -0.80 -8.74 -6.03
CA LEU A 91 0.30 -8.58 -6.97
C LEU A 91 -0.02 -7.50 -7.99
N LEU A 92 0.90 -6.54 -8.13
CA LEU A 92 0.94 -5.62 -9.25
C LEU A 92 2.10 -5.99 -10.17
N THR A 93 1.80 -6.07 -11.45
CA THR A 93 2.84 -6.08 -12.50
C THR A 93 3.63 -4.77 -12.49
N ALA A 94 4.83 -4.78 -13.08
CA ALA A 94 5.63 -3.57 -13.22
C ALA A 94 4.90 -2.44 -13.98
N ALA A 95 4.10 -2.81 -14.99
CA ALA A 95 3.27 -1.84 -15.72
C ALA A 95 2.18 -1.23 -14.83
N GLN A 96 1.53 -2.03 -13.97
CA GLN A 96 0.55 -1.52 -13.00
C GLN A 96 1.23 -0.62 -11.95
N ALA A 97 2.38 -1.04 -11.41
CA ALA A 97 3.15 -0.23 -10.45
C ALA A 97 3.56 1.11 -11.07
N GLY A 98 3.96 1.13 -12.34
CA GLY A 98 4.25 2.36 -13.09
C GLY A 98 3.03 3.29 -13.22
N ARG A 99 1.84 2.74 -13.48
CA ARG A 99 0.60 3.54 -13.50
C ARG A 99 0.25 4.11 -12.12
N VAL A 100 0.45 3.34 -11.05
CA VAL A 100 0.25 3.81 -9.67
C VAL A 100 1.23 4.95 -9.36
N ALA A 101 2.50 4.81 -9.73
CA ALA A 101 3.50 5.86 -9.55
C ALA A 101 3.12 7.14 -10.30
N GLY A 102 2.63 7.01 -11.54
CA GLY A 102 2.11 8.13 -12.32
C GLY A 102 0.94 8.83 -11.62
N PHE A 103 -0.04 8.06 -11.16
CA PHE A 103 -1.19 8.58 -10.40
C PHE A 103 -0.74 9.34 -9.15
N LEU A 104 0.06 8.72 -8.27
CA LEU A 104 0.49 9.30 -7.01
C LEU A 104 1.27 10.60 -7.20
N ARG A 105 2.16 10.68 -8.19
CA ARG A 105 2.91 11.90 -8.50
C ARG A 105 2.05 13.07 -8.96
N THR A 106 0.89 12.79 -9.54
CA THR A 106 -0.03 13.82 -10.06
C THR A 106 -1.21 14.09 -9.13
N ALA A 107 -1.37 13.28 -8.08
CA ALA A 107 -2.49 13.40 -7.17
C ALA A 107 -2.32 14.63 -6.28
N ASP A 108 -3.37 15.44 -6.19
CA ASP A 108 -3.49 16.47 -5.15
C ASP A 108 -3.92 15.78 -3.84
N PHE A 109 -2.96 15.61 -2.92
CA PHE A 109 -3.21 15.01 -1.63
C PHE A 109 -4.31 15.74 -0.84
N ASP A 110 -4.32 17.07 -0.85
CA ASP A 110 -5.31 17.84 -0.09
C ASP A 110 -6.71 17.69 -0.70
N ALA A 111 -6.82 17.55 -2.02
CA ALA A 111 -8.09 17.23 -2.67
C ALA A 111 -8.58 15.82 -2.30
N LEU A 112 -7.68 14.82 -2.28
CA LEU A 112 -8.01 13.46 -1.83
C LEU A 112 -8.46 13.47 -0.37
N TRP A 113 -7.69 14.14 0.50
CA TRP A 113 -7.97 14.27 1.91
C TRP A 113 -9.34 14.93 2.16
N ARG A 114 -9.63 16.06 1.51
CA ARG A 114 -10.93 16.75 1.66
C ARG A 114 -12.13 15.85 1.37
N ARG A 115 -12.01 14.94 0.40
CA ARG A 115 -13.08 13.99 0.06
C ARG A 115 -13.19 12.85 1.07
N ALA A 116 -12.06 12.40 1.60
CA ALA A 116 -12.00 11.23 2.46
C ALA A 116 -12.16 11.54 3.96
N ARG A 117 -11.82 12.77 4.38
CA ARG A 117 -11.69 13.15 5.79
C ARG A 117 -12.96 12.88 6.61
N ASP A 118 -14.14 13.04 6.04
CA ASP A 118 -15.41 12.91 6.79
C ASP A 118 -15.71 11.44 7.16
N ARG A 119 -15.05 10.50 6.49
CA ARG A 119 -15.06 9.08 6.87
C ARG A 119 -13.91 8.74 7.83
N ILE A 120 -12.72 9.28 7.57
CA ILE A 120 -11.49 8.94 8.30
C ILE A 120 -11.49 9.57 9.70
N LEU A 121 -11.96 10.81 9.81
CA LEU A 121 -12.05 11.53 11.08
C LEU A 121 -13.45 11.40 11.67
N PRO A 122 -13.56 11.24 12.99
CA PRO A 122 -14.81 11.49 13.70
C PRO A 122 -15.34 12.89 13.36
N ARG A 123 -16.66 13.03 13.21
CA ARG A 123 -17.31 14.32 12.89
C ARG A 123 -16.99 15.45 13.88
N HIS A 124 -16.65 15.10 15.12
CA HIS A 124 -16.27 16.03 16.18
C HIS A 124 -14.83 15.79 16.65
N ALA A 125 -13.96 15.34 15.74
CA ALA A 125 -12.55 15.22 16.04
C ALA A 125 -12.00 16.58 16.48
N ASP A 126 -11.22 16.55 17.56
CA ASP A 126 -10.50 17.73 18.02
C ASP A 126 -9.61 18.29 16.89
N PRO A 127 -9.49 19.62 16.73
CA PRO A 127 -8.68 20.22 15.67
C PRO A 127 -7.22 19.76 15.64
N ASP A 128 -6.61 19.51 16.80
CA ASP A 128 -5.23 19.03 16.87
C ASP A 128 -5.13 17.57 16.45
N VAL A 129 -6.12 16.74 16.80
CA VAL A 129 -6.24 15.36 16.29
C VAL A 129 -6.40 15.37 14.77
N ALA A 130 -7.27 16.23 14.24
CA ALA A 130 -7.47 16.36 12.79
C ALA A 130 -6.18 16.76 12.07
N ARG A 131 -5.41 17.71 12.64
CA ARG A 131 -4.11 18.13 12.09
C ARG A 131 -3.08 17.00 12.16
N GLN A 132 -3.01 16.28 13.27
CA GLN A 132 -2.11 15.15 13.44
C GLN A 132 -2.42 14.03 12.44
N THR A 133 -3.70 13.66 12.30
CA THR A 133 -4.12 12.63 11.33
C THR A 133 -3.82 13.06 9.90
N HIS A 134 -4.12 14.31 9.51
CA HIS A 134 -3.71 14.83 8.19
C HIS A 134 -2.21 14.68 7.97
N GLY A 135 -1.38 15.03 8.96
CA GLY A 135 0.07 14.87 8.91
C GLY A 135 0.54 13.42 8.71
N VAL A 136 -0.09 12.47 9.38
CA VAL A 136 0.19 11.02 9.22
C VAL A 136 -0.15 10.56 7.81
N PHE A 137 -1.33 10.92 7.29
CA PHE A 137 -1.72 10.54 5.93
C PHE A 137 -0.86 11.23 4.87
N ALA A 138 -0.44 12.48 5.11
CA ALA A 138 0.44 13.21 4.22
C ALA A 138 1.84 12.58 4.18
N ALA A 139 2.36 12.13 5.32
CA ALA A 139 3.62 11.39 5.39
C ALA A 139 3.53 10.07 4.61
N ALA A 140 2.52 9.25 4.91
CA ALA A 140 2.30 7.99 4.20
C ALA A 140 2.11 8.20 2.68
N HIS A 141 1.45 9.30 2.27
CA HIS A 141 1.33 9.64 0.85
C HIS A 141 2.68 9.92 0.19
N ARG A 142 3.57 10.66 0.86
CA ARG A 142 4.94 10.90 0.37
C ARG A 142 5.74 9.60 0.29
N ASP A 143 5.66 8.77 1.31
CA ASP A 143 6.42 7.52 1.41
C ASP A 143 5.96 6.50 0.34
N LEU A 144 4.64 6.31 0.19
CA LEU A 144 4.06 5.52 -0.90
C LEU A 144 4.45 6.08 -2.29
N THR A 145 4.46 7.40 -2.45
CA THR A 145 4.87 8.03 -3.71
C THR A 145 6.33 7.75 -4.02
N ALA A 146 7.22 7.84 -3.03
CA ALA A 146 8.63 7.50 -3.18
C ALA A 146 8.84 6.01 -3.51
N PHE A 147 8.18 5.12 -2.77
CA PHE A 147 8.18 3.68 -3.00
C PHE A 147 7.75 3.31 -4.43
N TYR A 148 6.57 3.76 -4.88
CA TYR A 148 6.08 3.43 -6.21
C TYR A 148 6.90 4.10 -7.31
N THR A 149 7.40 5.32 -7.09
CA THR A 149 8.29 5.98 -8.06
C THR A 149 9.59 5.20 -8.23
N ARG A 150 10.22 4.76 -7.13
CA ARG A 150 11.43 3.94 -7.18
C ARG A 150 11.17 2.59 -7.87
N THR A 151 10.09 1.93 -7.48
CA THR A 151 9.65 0.65 -8.07
C THR A 151 9.46 0.79 -9.59
N ALA A 152 8.80 1.86 -10.04
CA ALA A 152 8.57 2.13 -11.45
C ALA A 152 9.87 2.38 -12.23
N GLN A 153 10.81 3.14 -11.64
CA GLN A 153 12.14 3.39 -12.24
C GLN A 153 12.92 2.09 -12.45
N GLN A 154 12.84 1.16 -11.49
CA GLN A 154 13.50 -0.15 -11.56
C GLN A 154 12.70 -1.20 -12.35
N ARG A 155 11.51 -0.84 -12.85
CA ARG A 155 10.58 -1.75 -13.56
C ARG A 155 10.24 -3.00 -12.75
N GLU A 156 10.06 -2.81 -11.45
CA GLU A 156 9.76 -3.89 -10.50
C GLU A 156 8.26 -4.11 -10.34
N ALA A 157 7.88 -5.36 -10.02
CA ALA A 157 6.54 -5.70 -9.57
C ALA A 157 6.37 -5.30 -8.09
N VAL A 158 5.12 -5.24 -7.63
CA VAL A 158 4.83 -5.05 -6.19
C VAL A 158 4.05 -6.23 -5.67
N VAL A 159 4.49 -6.79 -4.55
CA VAL A 159 3.74 -7.76 -3.76
C VAL A 159 3.29 -7.08 -2.48
N LYS A 160 2.03 -7.27 -2.11
CA LYS A 160 1.47 -6.71 -0.88
C LYS A 160 0.85 -7.80 -0.04
N TRP A 161 0.95 -7.68 1.27
CA TRP A 161 0.37 -8.65 2.17
C TRP A 161 -0.03 -8.06 3.51
N LEU A 162 -1.11 -8.58 4.07
CA LEU A 162 -1.59 -8.24 5.41
C LEU A 162 -0.93 -9.21 6.41
N LEU A 163 -0.05 -8.67 7.25
CA LEU A 163 0.66 -9.39 8.29
C LEU A 163 -0.02 -9.15 9.66
N PRO A 164 -0.25 -10.20 10.47
CA PRO A 164 -0.85 -10.09 11.80
C PRO A 164 0.09 -9.55 12.88
#